data_AF-A0A943FRL9-F1
#
_entry.id   AF-A0A943FRL9-F1
#
_cell.length_a   1.000
_cell.length_b   1.000
_cell.length_c   1.000
_cell.angle_alpha   90.00
_cell.angle_beta   90.00
_cell.angle_gamma   90.00
#
_symmetry.space_group_name_H-M   'P 1'
#
loop_
_entity.id
_entity.type
_entity.pdbx_description
1 polymer ?
#
loop_
_entity_poly.entity_id
_entity_poly.type
_entity_poly.pdbx_seq_one_letter_code
_entity_poly.pdbx_strand_id
1 'polypeptide(L)'
;NGTTLRLKKGHTYSVCVSGMVNASTNDKSGYHSVRMTDGYDDDYCRYITLIEQDGRGSNSLCFNRIYDLAGAKNDVELKFSLEQGDYKTYLLSFRGSVTIIALD
;
A
#
# COMPACT_ATOMS: atom_id res chain seq x y z
N ASN A 1 -1.00 1.31 13.07
CA ASN A 1 -0.40 -0.04 13.05
C ASN A 1 -0.03 -0.38 11.62
N GLY A 2 1.25 -0.23 11.26
CA GLY A 2 1.78 -0.67 9.97
C GLY A 2 2.58 -1.97 10.17
N THR A 3 2.70 -2.78 9.13
CA THR A 3 3.55 -3.97 9.13
C THR A 3 4.93 -3.58 8.62
N THR A 4 5.96 -3.80 9.42
CA THR A 4 7.35 -3.62 8.99
C THR A 4 7.91 -4.94 8.48
N LEU A 5 8.52 -4.92 7.30
CA LEU A 5 9.15 -6.07 6.65
C LEU A 5 10.58 -5.68 6.26
N ARG A 6 11.55 -6.54 6.56
CA ARG A 6 12.95 -6.28 6.22
C ARG A 6 13.39 -7.14 5.04
N LEU A 7 13.81 -6.49 3.96
CA LEU A 7 14.41 -7.11 2.78
C LEU A 7 15.94 -7.09 2.92
N LYS A 8 16.61 -8.19 2.56
CA LYS A 8 18.07 -8.28 2.62
C LYS A 8 18.71 -7.58 1.44
N LYS A 9 19.80 -6.85 1.69
CA LYS A 9 20.62 -6.30 0.60
C LYS A 9 21.24 -7.42 -0.25
N GLY A 10 21.57 -7.11 -1.50
CA GLY A 10 22.20 -8.03 -2.44
C GLY A 10 21.21 -8.92 -3.20
N HIS A 11 19.90 -8.74 -3.01
CA HIS A 11 18.85 -9.54 -3.62
C HIS A 11 17.86 -8.67 -4.39
N THR A 12 17.10 -9.28 -5.30
CA THR A 12 15.95 -8.64 -5.93
C THR A 12 14.68 -9.32 -5.45
N TYR A 13 13.69 -8.54 -5.02
CA TYR A 13 12.42 -9.07 -4.53
C TYR A 13 11.26 -8.61 -5.38
N SER A 14 10.32 -9.53 -5.68
CA SER A 14 8.96 -9.18 -6.05
C SER A 14 8.09 -9.18 -4.79
N VAL A 15 7.48 -8.03 -4.49
CA VAL A 15 6.56 -7.89 -3.35
C VAL A 15 5.18 -7.52 -3.88
N CYS A 16 4.19 -8.31 -3.45
CA CYS A 16 2.79 -8.12 -3.75
C CYS A 16 2.02 -7.84 -2.46
N VAL A 17 1.31 -6.72 -2.40
CA VAL A 17 0.32 -6.42 -1.36
C VAL A 17 -1.06 -6.46 -2.01
N SER A 18 -1.92 -7.35 -1.54
CA SER A 18 -3.28 -7.44 -2.07
C SER A 18 -4.31 -7.63 -0.97
N GLY A 19 -5.51 -7.09 -1.16
CA GLY A 19 -6.55 -7.21 -0.17
C GLY A 19 -7.74 -6.32 -0.42
N MET A 20 -8.65 -6.33 0.54
CA MET A 20 -9.88 -5.57 0.50
C MET A 20 -9.79 -4.38 1.45
N VAL A 21 -10.00 -3.18 0.91
CA VAL A 21 -10.04 -1.91 1.62
C VAL A 21 -11.49 -1.46 1.74
N ASN A 22 -11.95 -1.27 2.96
CA ASN A 22 -13.27 -0.70 3.24
C ASN A 22 -13.09 0.71 3.76
N ALA A 23 -13.73 1.66 3.09
CA ALA A 23 -13.72 3.06 3.47
C ALA A 23 -15.11 3.67 3.31
N SER A 24 -15.29 4.84 3.91
CA SER A 24 -16.51 5.62 3.82
C SER A 24 -16.20 7.10 3.96
N THR A 25 -17.13 7.95 3.56
CA THR A 25 -17.10 9.38 3.83
C THR A 25 -18.26 9.81 4.72
N ASN A 26 -18.10 10.95 5.41
CA ASN A 26 -19.21 11.69 6.01
C ASN A 26 -19.41 13.08 5.41
N ASP A 27 -18.63 13.45 4.39
CA ASP A 27 -19.01 14.57 3.56
C ASP A 27 -20.18 14.15 2.67
N LYS A 28 -21.10 15.08 2.38
CA LYS A 28 -22.32 14.75 1.63
C LYS A 28 -22.05 14.42 0.16
N SER A 29 -20.77 14.30 -0.23
CA SER A 29 -20.35 14.04 -1.60
C SER A 29 -20.53 12.57 -1.97
N GLY A 30 -20.42 11.67 -0.99
CA GLY A 30 -20.42 10.23 -1.23
C GLY A 30 -19.05 9.68 -1.67
N TYR A 31 -18.07 10.52 -1.97
CA TYR A 31 -16.74 10.10 -2.40
C TYR A 31 -15.82 9.76 -1.23
N HIS A 32 -14.96 8.76 -1.39
CA HIS A 32 -13.83 8.53 -0.47
C HIS A 32 -12.56 8.20 -1.22
N SER A 33 -11.42 8.42 -0.56
CA SER A 33 -10.10 8.21 -1.11
C SER A 33 -9.17 7.52 -0.12
N VAL A 34 -8.49 6.46 -0.55
CA VAL A 34 -7.48 5.76 0.25
C VAL A 34 -6.25 5.52 -0.63
N ARG A 35 -5.06 5.58 -0.02
CA ARG A 35 -3.78 5.25 -0.68
C ARG A 35 -2.86 4.54 0.28
N MET A 36 -1.78 3.96 -0.23
CA MET A 36 -0.79 3.22 0.56
C MET A 36 0.58 3.89 0.48
N THR A 37 1.37 3.72 1.54
CA THR A 37 2.82 3.98 1.60
C THR A 37 3.59 2.69 1.81
N ASP A 38 4.83 2.61 1.30
CA ASP A 38 5.71 1.45 1.47
C ASP A 38 6.98 1.75 2.28
N GLY A 39 7.23 3.01 2.63
CA GLY A 39 8.41 3.46 3.37
C GLY A 39 9.71 3.46 2.55
N TYR A 40 9.65 3.12 1.26
CA TYR A 40 10.79 3.12 0.34
C TYR A 40 10.69 4.27 -0.65
N ASP A 41 9.53 4.42 -1.30
CA ASP A 41 9.21 5.53 -2.19
C ASP A 41 7.69 5.74 -2.15
N ASP A 42 7.31 6.53 -1.16
CA ASP A 42 5.94 6.77 -0.78
C ASP A 42 5.17 7.55 -1.83
N ASP A 43 5.83 8.43 -2.58
CA ASP A 43 5.16 9.23 -3.62
C ASP A 43 4.72 8.35 -4.77
N TYR A 44 5.59 7.46 -5.24
CA TYR A 44 5.22 6.45 -6.22
C TYR A 44 4.15 5.50 -5.68
N CYS A 45 4.31 5.02 -4.44
CA CYS A 45 3.36 4.10 -3.81
C CYS A 45 1.96 4.74 -3.70
N ARG A 46 1.87 5.98 -3.23
CA ARG A 46 0.60 6.73 -3.13
C ARG A 46 -0.07 6.91 -4.48
N TYR A 47 0.70 7.25 -5.51
CA TYR A 47 0.17 7.51 -6.84
C TYR A 47 -0.52 6.27 -7.43
N ILE A 48 0.15 5.11 -7.40
CA ILE A 48 -0.37 3.88 -8.03
C ILE A 48 -1.39 3.14 -7.18
N THR A 49 -1.45 3.42 -5.88
CA THR A 49 -2.41 2.79 -4.95
C THR A 49 -3.60 3.67 -4.62
N LEU A 50 -3.73 4.82 -5.27
CA LEU A 50 -4.87 5.70 -5.10
C LEU A 50 -6.17 4.99 -5.50
N ILE A 51 -7.03 4.79 -4.52
CA ILE A 51 -8.40 4.33 -4.67
C ILE A 51 -9.28 5.54 -4.43
N GLU A 52 -10.01 5.97 -5.46
CA GLU A 52 -11.10 6.93 -5.35
C GLU A 52 -12.40 6.26 -5.78
N GLN A 53 -13.44 6.36 -4.96
CA GLN A 53 -14.72 5.73 -5.26
C GLN A 53 -15.88 6.64 -4.88
N ASP A 54 -16.95 6.59 -5.69
CA ASP A 54 -18.26 7.14 -5.38
C ASP A 54 -19.13 6.14 -4.59
N GLY A 55 -19.71 6.60 -3.50
CA GLY A 55 -20.57 5.84 -2.60
C GLY A 55 -19.80 4.96 -1.61
N ARG A 56 -20.54 4.40 -0.66
CA ARG A 56 -19.97 3.45 0.33
C ARG A 56 -19.66 2.13 -0.36
N GLY A 57 -18.39 1.73 -0.37
CA GLY A 57 -17.96 0.56 -1.12
C GLY A 57 -16.70 -0.09 -0.57
N SER A 58 -16.50 -1.31 -1.05
CA SER A 58 -15.29 -2.09 -0.80
C SER A 58 -14.46 -2.09 -2.07
N ASN A 59 -13.17 -1.79 -1.95
CA ASN A 59 -12.24 -1.76 -3.08
C ASN A 59 -11.18 -2.83 -2.91
N SER A 60 -10.81 -3.48 -4.01
CA SER A 60 -9.61 -4.30 -4.06
C SER A 60 -8.38 -3.39 -4.17
N LEU A 61 -7.46 -3.53 -3.23
CA LEU A 61 -6.09 -3.03 -3.37
C LEU A 61 -5.23 -4.15 -3.94
N CYS A 62 -4.47 -3.86 -4.99
CA CYS A 62 -3.45 -4.74 -5.53
C CYS A 62 -2.24 -3.91 -5.94
N PHE A 63 -1.14 -4.07 -5.22
CA PHE A 63 0.10 -3.36 -5.44
C PHE A 63 1.22 -4.39 -5.64
N ASN A 64 1.96 -4.27 -6.74
CA ASN A 64 3.09 -5.12 -7.03
C ASN A 64 4.31 -4.23 -7.33
N ARG A 65 5.44 -4.52 -6.70
CA ARG A 65 6.68 -3.79 -6.96
C ARG A 65 7.89 -4.72 -6.89
N ILE A 66 8.81 -4.51 -7.81
CA ILE A 66 10.16 -5.06 -7.75
C ILE A 66 11.02 -4.13 -6.91
N TYR A 67 11.65 -4.68 -5.87
CA TYR A 67 12.67 -4.01 -5.07
C TYR A 67 14.02 -4.60 -5.46
N ASP A 68 14.74 -3.89 -6.33
CA ASP A 68 16.12 -4.23 -6.69
C ASP A 68 17.07 -3.70 -5.63
N LEU A 69 17.57 -4.61 -4.80
CA LEU A 69 18.55 -4.33 -3.76
C LEU A 69 19.91 -4.96 -4.09
N ALA A 70 20.15 -5.40 -5.32
CA ALA A 70 21.40 -6.06 -5.72
C ALA A 70 22.63 -5.19 -5.42
N GLY A 71 22.51 -3.88 -5.66
CA GLY A 71 23.55 -2.88 -5.36
C GLY A 71 23.42 -2.20 -3.99
N ALA A 72 22.46 -2.61 -3.15
CA ALA A 72 22.18 -1.92 -1.89
C ALA A 72 23.29 -2.13 -0.86
N LYS A 73 23.68 -1.06 -0.15
CA LYS A 73 24.69 -1.14 0.93
C LYS A 73 24.14 -1.70 2.23
N ASN A 74 22.84 -1.50 2.48
CA ASN A 74 22.12 -1.84 3.70
C ASN A 74 20.83 -2.60 3.38
N ASP A 75 20.37 -3.41 4.33
CA ASP A 75 19.02 -3.97 4.30
C ASP A 75 17.99 -2.84 4.23
N VAL A 76 16.84 -3.10 3.60
CA VAL A 76 15.75 -2.13 3.47
C VAL A 76 14.59 -2.57 4.34
N GLU A 77 14.03 -1.63 5.09
CA GLU A 77 12.77 -1.82 5.82
C GLU A 77 11.63 -1.22 5.02
N LEU A 78 10.68 -2.07 4.62
CA LEU A 78 9.40 -1.65 4.06
C LEU A 78 8.39 -1.50 5.18
N LYS A 79 7.58 -0.45 5.11
CA LYS A 79 6.52 -0.15 6.08
C LYS A 79 5.22 0.14 5.36
N PHE A 80 4.44 -0.91 5.15
CA PHE A 80 3.13 -0.77 4.52
C PHE A 80 2.13 -0.13 5.46
N SER A 81 1.57 1.00 5.04
CA SER A 81 0.52 1.71 5.78
C SER A 81 -0.52 2.27 4.82
N LEU A 82 -1.79 2.25 5.23
CA LEU A 82 -2.85 2.95 4.50
C LEU A 82 -3.05 4.35 5.05
N GLU A 83 -3.26 5.29 4.15
CA GLU A 83 -3.53 6.70 4.43
C GLU A 83 -4.93 7.04 3.94
N GLN A 84 -5.66 7.82 4.74
CA GLN A 84 -6.94 8.42 4.34
C GLN A 84 -6.64 9.62 3.43
N GLY A 85 -7.29 9.65 2.28
CA GLY A 85 -7.19 10.73 1.31
C GLY A 85 -8.19 11.84 1.58
N ASP A 86 -8.69 12.44 0.49
CA ASP A 86 -9.62 13.56 0.52
C ASP A 86 -11.04 13.16 0.99
N TYR A 87 -12.00 14.07 0.83
CA TYR A 87 -13.43 13.82 1.09
C TYR A 87 -13.82 13.44 2.53
N LYS A 88 -13.04 13.86 3.54
CA LYS A 88 -13.25 13.40 4.94
C LYS A 88 -13.36 11.87 5.02
N THR A 89 -12.47 11.19 4.33
CA THR A 89 -12.47 9.73 4.28
C THR A 89 -12.17 9.11 5.65
N TYR A 90 -12.91 8.05 5.97
CA TYR A 90 -12.70 7.15 7.09
C TYR A 90 -12.31 5.77 6.59
N LEU A 91 -11.10 5.32 6.93
CA LEU A 91 -10.68 3.95 6.71
C LEU A 91 -11.34 3.05 7.77
N LEU A 92 -12.20 2.13 7.32
CA LEU A 92 -12.94 1.22 8.21
C LEU A 92 -12.16 -0.05 8.50
N SER A 93 -11.59 -0.66 7.45
CA SER A 93 -10.75 -1.86 7.60
C SER A 93 -9.91 -2.13 6.37
N PHE A 94 -8.84 -2.88 6.58
CA PHE A 94 -8.07 -3.55 5.54
C PHE A 94 -7.90 -5.01 5.92
N ARG A 95 -8.16 -5.92 4.97
CA ARG A 95 -7.87 -7.34 5.09
C ARG A 95 -7.17 -7.81 3.83
N GLY A 96 -5.92 -8.22 3.97
CA GLY A 96 -5.09 -8.60 2.84
C GLY A 96 -3.90 -9.41 3.25
N SER A 97 -3.06 -9.71 2.28
CA SER A 97 -1.80 -10.43 2.43
C SER A 97 -0.66 -9.64 1.81
N VAL A 98 0.55 -9.92 2.30
CA VAL A 98 1.80 -9.53 1.66
C VAL A 98 2.51 -10.80 1.24
N THR A 99 2.86 -10.90 -0.04
CA THR A 99 3.64 -12.00 -0.60
C THR A 99 4.98 -11.46 -1.07
N ILE A 100 6.07 -12.12 -0.68
CA ILE A 100 7.45 -11.72 -1.00
C ILE A 100 8.12 -12.90 -1.67
N ILE A 101 8.75 -12.66 -2.82
CA ILE A 101 9.49 -13.65 -3.59
C ILE A 101 10.86 -13.07 -3.90
N ALA A 102 11.94 -13.77 -3.51
CA ALA A 102 13.29 -13.46 -4.00
C ALA A 102 13.41 -13.98 -5.43
N LEU A 103 14.01 -13.19 -6.33
CA LEU A 103 14.08 -13.46 -7.76
C LEU A 103 15.47 -13.94 -8.24
N ASP A 104 16.44 -14.01 -7.33
CA ASP A 104 17.76 -14.61 -7.54
C ASP A 104 17.77 -16.15 -7.42
#